data_AF-A0A0Q6AZN3-F1
#
_entry.id   AF-A0A0Q6AZN3-F1
#
_cell.length_a   1.000
_cell.length_b   1.000
_cell.length_c   1.000
_cell.angle_alpha   90.00
_cell.angle_beta   90.00
_cell.angle_gamma   90.00
#
_symmetry.space_group_name_H-M   'P 1'
#
loop_
_entity.id
_entity.type
_entity.pdbx_description
1 polymer ?
#
loop_
_entity_poly.entity_id
_entity_poly.type
_entity_poly.pdbx_seq_one_letter_code
_entity_poly.pdbx_strand_id
1 'polypeptide(L)'
;MLSTRRPFLLTAVAMIALSLVASVVVAPSSARADVPATSTISGRVLGQTADGGTIPMTGGTLVLSLRPTGAAVTAPLDRRPDGTYTFSGLVPGTYTVRLQLSFPSIYVRSVQTVVVVPVPGSAAVASDLVLALSGTFSGTFRALVNGVETTAPGSRIEIFYLEPLTGAFRHFEFVYPSETGAWRFGYLPAGTYRLSFGTYEPTRTNETVFWPAGRRFSEARDVVLTPGGTVSDLDVVLPERAVASLRIAGADRFATSAAMSSSAWGFPDVAGTTPRVPVLYVASGRDFPDALSAGPAAAHQEGALLLVDRDLVPTAVREEILRLSPDHVVVVGGEAAISASVFRDLASLQPSIERIAGADRYETSRLLALSAFSDGAERIFVASGSTFPDALSAGPAAARDGGPVVLVRGTAAEADAPTRDLVTTLGAPPVAIVGGYAAVSQGFSYSLLSLSWNERYAGPDRFATAVAVNADFGPGETAFVASGRGFADALVAGAAAARAGAPLYLSEQSCVPESVRRAVLDGAAFDVVLAGGTTSLGAGVEGLTARCG
;
A
#
# COMPACT_ATOMS: atom_id res chain seq x y z
N MET A 1 -23.21 -30.44 -18.33
CA MET A 1 -22.70 -31.81 -18.12
C MET A 1 -21.38 -31.73 -17.37
N LEU A 2 -21.28 -32.42 -16.23
CA LEU A 2 -20.10 -33.10 -15.67
C LEU A 2 -18.73 -32.37 -15.74
N SER A 3 -18.19 -31.93 -14.60
CA SER A 3 -17.25 -32.72 -13.78
C SER A 3 -15.79 -32.51 -14.19
N THR A 4 -14.96 -31.99 -13.27
CA THR A 4 -13.88 -32.79 -12.64
C THR A 4 -13.04 -31.94 -11.68
N ARG A 5 -13.19 -32.23 -10.38
CA ARG A 5 -12.16 -32.06 -9.37
C ARG A 5 -11.07 -33.13 -9.58
N ARG A 6 -9.82 -32.83 -9.24
CA ARG A 6 -8.79 -33.86 -8.99
C ARG A 6 -8.42 -33.95 -7.50
N PRO A 7 -8.08 -35.16 -6.99
CA PRO A 7 -7.98 -35.46 -5.55
C PRO A 7 -6.54 -35.79 -5.09
N PHE A 8 -6.32 -35.86 -3.77
CA PHE A 8 -5.26 -36.65 -3.12
C PHE A 8 -5.85 -37.19 -1.80
N LEU A 9 -6.30 -38.46 -1.77
CA LEU A 9 -5.59 -39.67 -1.34
C LEU A 9 -5.25 -39.71 0.17
N LEU A 10 -6.22 -40.22 0.94
CA LEU A 10 -6.04 -40.78 2.29
C LEU A 10 -6.41 -42.26 2.20
N THR A 11 -5.42 -43.13 2.39
CA THR A 11 -5.60 -44.58 2.52
C THR A 11 -5.98 -44.92 3.96
N ALA A 12 -7.23 -45.35 4.13
CA ALA A 12 -7.71 -46.04 5.31
C ALA A 12 -7.48 -47.55 5.14
N VAL A 13 -7.05 -48.23 6.20
CA VAL A 13 -7.24 -49.69 6.35
C VAL A 13 -8.21 -49.91 7.50
N ALA A 14 -9.30 -50.58 7.15
CA ALA A 14 -10.43 -50.93 7.98
C ALA A 14 -10.12 -52.10 8.94
N MET A 15 -10.90 -52.24 10.01
CA MET A 15 -11.70 -53.45 10.17
C MET A 15 -12.86 -53.28 11.15
N ILE A 16 -13.97 -53.87 10.72
CA ILE A 16 -15.31 -53.94 11.27
C ILE A 16 -15.40 -55.08 12.29
N ALA A 17 -16.17 -54.92 13.37
CA ALA A 17 -17.07 -55.98 13.85
C ALA A 17 -18.10 -55.48 14.87
N LEU A 18 -19.34 -55.83 14.55
CA LEU A 18 -20.62 -55.67 15.20
C LEU A 18 -20.73 -56.57 16.46
N SER A 19 -21.40 -56.13 17.53
CA SER A 19 -22.51 -56.87 18.17
C SER A 19 -23.01 -56.22 19.46
N LEU A 20 -24.30 -56.36 19.67
CA LEU A 20 -25.14 -55.78 20.71
C LEU A 20 -25.39 -56.81 21.84
N VAL A 21 -25.72 -56.29 23.03
CA VAL A 21 -26.46 -56.91 24.16
C VAL A 21 -25.69 -57.78 25.16
N ALA A 22 -25.59 -57.32 26.42
CA ALA A 22 -26.36 -57.87 27.55
C ALA A 22 -25.99 -57.18 28.86
N SER A 23 -27.01 -56.66 29.55
CA SER A 23 -26.91 -56.17 30.92
C SER A 23 -26.77 -57.34 31.90
N VAL A 24 -25.78 -57.27 32.78
CA VAL A 24 -25.79 -58.03 34.04
C VAL A 24 -25.41 -57.06 35.16
N VAL A 25 -26.34 -56.85 36.08
CA VAL A 25 -26.12 -56.19 37.36
C VAL A 25 -25.53 -57.22 38.32
N VAL A 26 -24.33 -56.96 38.84
CA VAL A 26 -23.85 -57.51 40.11
C VAL A 26 -23.25 -56.35 40.89
N ALA A 27 -23.82 -56.05 42.06
CA ALA A 27 -23.20 -55.22 43.09
C ALA A 27 -22.69 -56.14 44.23
N PRO A 28 -21.93 -55.63 45.20
CA PRO A 28 -20.56 -55.12 45.10
C PRO A 28 -19.60 -56.03 45.88
N SER A 29 -18.30 -55.95 45.63
CA SER A 29 -17.31 -56.37 46.63
C SER A 29 -16.17 -55.36 46.72
N SER A 30 -15.88 -55.02 47.97
CA SER A 30 -15.01 -53.97 48.44
C SER A 30 -13.53 -54.24 48.16
N ALA A 31 -12.92 -53.36 47.37
CA ALA A 31 -11.51 -53.03 47.51
C ALA A 31 -11.33 -51.56 47.11
N ARG A 32 -11.14 -50.67 48.10
CA ARG A 32 -10.57 -49.34 47.87
C ARG A 32 -9.17 -49.56 47.32
N ALA A 33 -8.99 -49.39 46.02
CA ALA A 33 -7.74 -48.85 45.53
C ALA A 33 -7.81 -47.36 45.81
N ASP A 34 -6.97 -46.86 46.71
CA ASP A 34 -6.78 -45.42 46.91
C ASP A 34 -6.49 -44.78 45.56
N VAL A 35 -7.49 -44.13 44.97
CA VAL A 35 -7.26 -43.15 43.92
C VAL A 35 -6.40 -42.09 44.58
N PRO A 36 -5.14 -41.87 44.16
CA PRO A 36 -4.31 -40.84 44.79
C PRO A 36 -5.09 -39.54 44.74
N ALA A 37 -5.26 -38.90 45.89
CA ALA A 37 -5.95 -37.62 45.98
C ALA A 37 -5.41 -36.72 44.86
N THR A 38 -6.31 -36.26 43.99
CA THR A 38 -5.90 -35.55 42.79
C THR A 38 -5.51 -34.14 43.21
N SER A 39 -4.25 -33.77 43.02
CA SER A 39 -3.77 -32.42 43.37
C SER A 39 -4.44 -31.38 42.47
N THR A 40 -4.65 -30.18 43.00
CA THR A 40 -5.31 -29.09 42.29
C THR A 40 -4.52 -27.79 42.35
N ILE A 41 -4.69 -26.94 41.33
CA ILE A 41 -4.30 -25.53 41.36
C ILE A 41 -5.56 -24.70 41.13
N SER A 42 -5.90 -23.80 42.04
CA SER A 42 -6.99 -22.84 41.87
C SER A 42 -6.48 -21.39 41.95
N GLY A 43 -7.22 -20.46 41.38
CA GLY A 43 -6.90 -19.03 41.43
C GLY A 43 -8.01 -18.19 40.84
N ARG A 44 -7.79 -16.87 40.71
CA ARG A 44 -8.72 -15.95 40.04
C ARG A 44 -8.06 -15.22 38.89
N VAL A 45 -8.88 -14.84 37.92
CA VAL A 45 -8.54 -13.88 36.88
C VAL A 45 -9.39 -12.63 37.08
N LEU A 46 -8.73 -11.50 37.25
CA LEU A 46 -9.34 -10.22 37.55
C LEU A 46 -8.96 -9.18 36.50
N GLY A 47 -9.89 -8.30 36.13
CA GLY A 47 -9.62 -7.06 35.40
C GLY A 47 -9.54 -5.90 36.40
N GLN A 48 -8.47 -5.12 36.38
CA GLN A 48 -8.41 -3.87 37.16
C GLN A 48 -9.41 -2.88 36.57
N THR A 49 -10.15 -2.15 37.40
CA THR A 49 -11.10 -1.08 37.03
C THR A 49 -10.42 0.30 37.10
N ALA A 50 -11.09 1.34 36.59
CA ALA A 50 -10.51 2.68 36.43
C ALA A 50 -10.24 3.37 37.79
N ASP A 51 -11.04 3.05 38.79
CA ASP A 51 -10.90 3.46 40.19
C ASP A 51 -9.86 2.63 40.97
N GLY A 52 -9.11 1.76 40.29
CA GLY A 52 -8.12 0.88 40.92
C GLY A 52 -8.71 -0.37 41.59
N GLY A 53 -10.03 -0.55 41.51
CA GLY A 53 -10.70 -1.79 41.92
C GLY A 53 -10.41 -2.97 40.97
N THR A 54 -11.07 -4.10 41.20
CA THR A 54 -10.95 -5.29 40.34
C THR A 54 -12.29 -5.96 40.12
N ILE A 55 -12.58 -6.39 38.89
CA ILE A 55 -13.76 -7.19 38.52
C ILE A 55 -13.35 -8.59 38.06
N PRO A 56 -14.14 -9.63 38.33
CA PRO A 56 -13.85 -10.97 37.83
C PRO A 56 -13.95 -11.05 36.30
N MET A 57 -13.02 -11.79 35.67
CA MET A 57 -13.06 -12.06 34.23
C MET A 57 -13.69 -13.41 33.93
N THR A 58 -14.52 -13.47 32.89
CA THR A 58 -15.32 -14.65 32.54
C THR A 58 -15.02 -15.22 31.15
N GLY A 59 -13.97 -14.71 30.48
CA GLY A 59 -13.51 -15.17 29.16
C GLY A 59 -11.99 -15.09 28.99
N GLY A 60 -11.45 -16.01 28.19
CA GLY A 60 -10.01 -16.21 27.96
C GLY A 60 -9.64 -17.69 27.93
N THR A 61 -8.38 -18.01 27.66
CA THR A 61 -7.81 -19.35 27.73
C THR A 61 -6.68 -19.35 28.73
N LEU A 62 -6.72 -20.24 29.72
CA LEU A 62 -5.61 -20.46 30.64
C LEU A 62 -4.72 -21.58 30.13
N VAL A 63 -3.41 -21.33 30.12
CA VAL A 63 -2.38 -22.30 29.79
C VAL A 63 -1.63 -22.63 31.07
N LEU A 64 -1.69 -23.90 31.49
CA LEU A 64 -0.92 -24.43 32.60
C LEU A 64 0.29 -25.17 32.04
N SER A 65 1.50 -24.80 32.45
CA SER A 65 2.74 -25.42 31.97
C SER A 65 3.60 -25.95 33.11
N LEU A 66 3.98 -27.23 33.07
CA LEU A 66 4.88 -27.84 34.05
C LEU A 66 6.34 -27.49 33.72
N ARG A 67 7.12 -27.06 34.73
CA ARG A 67 8.55 -26.79 34.60
C ARG A 67 9.39 -27.98 35.10
N PRO A 68 10.51 -28.33 34.44
CA PRO A 68 11.08 -27.70 33.24
C PRO A 68 10.61 -28.34 31.92
N THR A 69 9.82 -29.40 31.97
CA THR A 69 9.47 -30.24 30.82
C THR A 69 8.70 -29.50 29.73
N GLY A 70 8.05 -28.38 30.06
CA GLY A 70 7.26 -27.58 29.12
C GLY A 70 5.92 -28.23 28.72
N ALA A 71 5.58 -29.39 29.30
CA ALA A 71 4.30 -30.03 29.09
C ALA A 71 3.17 -29.08 29.52
N ALA A 72 2.28 -28.75 28.58
CA ALA A 72 1.24 -27.77 28.77
C ALA A 72 -0.15 -28.38 28.58
N VAL A 73 -1.08 -27.97 29.46
CA VAL A 73 -2.51 -28.26 29.32
C VAL A 73 -3.21 -26.92 29.18
N THR A 74 -4.04 -26.80 28.16
CA THR A 74 -4.90 -25.63 27.93
C THR A 74 -6.29 -25.92 28.47
N ALA A 75 -6.82 -24.99 29.26
CA ALA A 75 -8.22 -25.01 29.66
C ALA A 75 -8.85 -23.67 29.25
N PRO A 76 -10.07 -23.64 28.68
CA PRO A 76 -10.81 -22.40 28.59
C PRO A 76 -10.99 -21.85 30.01
N LEU A 77 -10.97 -20.54 30.16
CA LEU A 77 -11.52 -19.95 31.38
C LEU A 77 -13.00 -20.28 31.35
N ASP A 78 -13.43 -21.26 32.15
CA ASP A 78 -14.85 -21.55 32.36
C ASP A 78 -15.56 -20.23 32.64
N ARG A 79 -16.78 -20.04 32.10
CA ARG A 79 -17.61 -18.86 32.35
C ARG A 79 -18.11 -18.82 33.81
N ARG A 80 -17.22 -18.94 34.79
CA ARG A 80 -17.52 -18.82 36.21
C ARG A 80 -17.73 -17.34 36.51
N PRO A 81 -18.91 -16.94 37.03
CA PRO A 81 -19.23 -15.54 37.27
C PRO A 81 -18.27 -14.82 38.24
N ASP A 82 -17.52 -15.57 39.04
CA ASP A 82 -16.57 -15.08 40.04
C ASP A 82 -15.11 -15.07 39.57
N GLY A 83 -14.86 -15.40 38.30
CA GLY A 83 -13.53 -15.38 37.67
C GLY A 83 -12.54 -16.41 38.24
N THR A 84 -13.03 -17.41 38.98
CA THR A 84 -12.19 -18.49 39.51
C THR A 84 -11.88 -19.53 38.46
N TYR A 85 -10.73 -20.20 38.60
CA TYR A 85 -10.37 -21.40 37.83
C TYR A 85 -9.86 -22.50 38.73
N THR A 86 -9.89 -23.74 38.24
CA THR A 86 -9.29 -24.89 38.93
C THR A 86 -8.77 -25.90 37.91
N PHE A 87 -7.50 -26.24 38.01
CA PHE A 87 -6.89 -27.39 37.35
C PHE A 87 -6.84 -28.55 38.34
N SER A 88 -7.15 -29.76 37.88
CA SER A 88 -7.18 -30.98 38.70
C SER A 88 -6.37 -32.09 38.06
N GLY A 89 -6.01 -33.12 38.85
CA GLY A 89 -5.25 -34.26 38.35
C GLY A 89 -3.76 -33.96 38.16
N LEU A 90 -3.22 -33.03 38.96
CA LEU A 90 -1.84 -32.56 38.83
C LEU A 90 -0.87 -33.43 39.63
N VAL A 91 0.32 -33.62 39.07
CA VAL A 91 1.46 -34.22 39.78
C VAL A 91 2.21 -33.16 40.59
N PRO A 92 2.97 -33.54 41.62
CA PRO A 92 3.85 -32.60 42.30
C PRO A 92 4.83 -31.95 41.33
N GLY A 93 5.00 -30.63 41.43
CA GLY A 93 5.83 -29.89 40.49
C GLY A 93 5.64 -28.38 40.56
N THR A 94 6.46 -27.66 39.79
CA THR A 94 6.33 -26.20 39.63
C THR A 94 5.62 -25.91 38.32
N TYR A 95 4.52 -25.18 38.40
CA TYR A 95 3.69 -24.83 37.27
C TYR A 95 3.73 -23.33 37.00
N THR A 96 3.59 -22.95 35.73
CA THR A 96 3.22 -21.59 35.33
C THR A 96 1.77 -21.61 34.89
N VAL A 97 0.94 -20.76 35.49
CA VAL A 97 -0.42 -20.49 35.02
C VAL A 97 -0.36 -19.20 34.23
N ARG A 98 -0.82 -19.23 32.99
CA ARG A 98 -0.78 -18.11 32.06
C ARG A 98 -2.16 -17.84 31.49
N LEU A 99 -2.57 -16.58 31.43
CA LEU A 99 -3.77 -16.17 30.70
C LEU A 99 -3.44 -15.74 29.27
N GLN A 100 -4.15 -16.32 28.31
CA GLN A 100 -4.12 -15.98 26.89
C GLN A 100 -5.52 -15.53 26.45
N LEU A 101 -5.62 -14.37 25.81
CA LEU A 101 -6.90 -13.85 25.32
C LEU A 101 -7.07 -14.18 23.83
N SER A 102 -8.27 -14.63 23.45
CA SER A 102 -8.64 -14.96 22.07
C SER A 102 -9.21 -13.72 21.37
N PHE A 103 -8.38 -12.71 21.16
CA PHE A 103 -8.64 -11.62 20.21
C PHE A 103 -7.55 -11.68 19.14
N PRO A 104 -7.72 -11.15 17.91
CA PRO A 104 -6.68 -11.21 16.87
C PRO A 104 -5.37 -10.46 17.24
N SER A 105 -5.25 -9.94 18.46
CA SER A 105 -4.11 -9.17 18.93
C SER A 105 -3.07 -10.10 19.58
N ILE A 106 -1.91 -10.16 18.94
CA ILE A 106 -0.63 -10.64 19.50
C ILE A 106 -0.12 -9.78 20.69
N TYR A 107 -0.89 -8.78 21.14
CA TYR A 107 -0.41 -7.69 22.01
C TYR A 107 -0.81 -7.82 23.48
N VAL A 108 -1.63 -8.80 23.85
CA VAL A 108 -1.80 -9.11 25.27
C VAL A 108 -0.60 -9.95 25.70
N ARG A 109 0.42 -9.28 26.25
CA ARG A 109 1.41 -9.97 27.09
C ARG A 109 0.63 -10.70 28.16
N SER A 110 0.73 -12.01 28.12
CA SER A 110 0.03 -12.89 29.04
C SER A 110 0.39 -12.56 30.49
N VAL A 111 -0.61 -12.31 31.34
CA VAL A 111 -0.38 -12.29 32.79
C VAL A 111 -0.14 -13.73 33.21
N GLN A 112 0.90 -13.95 34.00
CA GLN A 112 1.27 -15.29 34.47
C GLN A 112 1.71 -15.28 35.92
N THR A 113 1.50 -16.40 36.59
CA THR A 113 1.98 -16.66 37.95
C THR A 113 2.63 -18.03 38.03
N VAL A 114 3.51 -18.22 39.01
CA VAL A 114 4.18 -19.49 39.28
C VAL A 114 3.62 -20.09 40.55
N VAL A 115 3.25 -21.36 40.49
CA VAL A 115 2.64 -22.11 41.61
C VAL A 115 3.36 -23.43 41.79
N VAL A 116 3.58 -23.79 43.05
CA VAL A 116 4.20 -25.06 43.42
C VAL A 116 3.13 -25.98 44.00
N VAL A 117 3.04 -27.19 43.45
CA VAL A 117 2.26 -28.31 44.02
C VAL A 117 3.25 -29.21 44.75
N PRO A 118 3.33 -29.16 46.10
CA PRO A 118 4.45 -29.75 46.84
C PRO A 118 4.37 -31.27 46.98
N VAL A 119 3.16 -31.82 47.16
CA VAL A 119 2.93 -33.26 47.39
C VAL A 119 1.64 -33.74 46.72
N PRO A 120 1.49 -35.05 46.42
CA PRO A 120 0.26 -35.59 45.84
C PRO A 120 -0.95 -35.31 46.75
N GLY A 121 -2.09 -34.95 46.15
CA GLY A 121 -3.32 -34.66 46.88
C GLY A 121 -3.39 -33.27 47.50
N SER A 122 -2.40 -32.42 47.24
CA SER A 122 -2.42 -31.04 47.73
C SER A 122 -3.29 -30.13 46.87
N ALA A 123 -3.95 -29.17 47.51
CA ALA A 123 -4.61 -28.05 46.85
C ALA A 123 -3.68 -26.82 46.95
N ALA A 124 -3.25 -26.29 45.81
CA ALA A 124 -2.42 -25.10 45.72
C ALA A 124 -3.26 -23.91 45.22
N VAL A 125 -3.02 -22.73 45.79
CA VAL A 125 -3.69 -21.48 45.39
C VAL A 125 -2.68 -20.58 44.66
N ALA A 126 -3.01 -20.22 43.44
CA ALA A 126 -2.27 -19.29 42.61
C ALA A 126 -2.58 -17.84 43.02
N SER A 127 -1.58 -16.96 42.90
CA SER A 127 -1.84 -15.51 42.96
C SER A 127 -2.81 -15.09 41.86
N ASP A 128 -3.66 -14.11 42.16
CA ASP A 128 -4.62 -13.59 41.20
C ASP A 128 -3.91 -13.04 39.96
N LEU A 129 -4.41 -13.43 38.79
CA LEU A 129 -3.98 -12.91 37.51
C LEU A 129 -4.75 -11.61 37.24
N VAL A 130 -4.14 -10.46 37.54
CA VAL A 130 -4.77 -9.14 37.34
C VAL A 130 -4.37 -8.55 35.99
N LEU A 131 -5.34 -8.36 35.11
CA LEU A 131 -5.21 -7.64 33.84
C LEU A 131 -5.59 -6.17 34.03
N ALA A 132 -4.65 -5.25 33.80
CA ALA A 132 -4.92 -3.81 33.84
C ALA A 132 -5.63 -3.31 32.57
N LEU A 133 -6.87 -3.74 32.35
CA LEU A 133 -7.74 -3.35 31.24
C LEU A 133 -8.86 -2.45 31.74
N SER A 134 -8.53 -1.23 32.17
CA SER A 134 -9.51 -0.23 32.63
C SER A 134 -9.36 1.14 32.02
N GLY A 135 -8.37 1.34 31.16
CA GLY A 135 -8.18 2.60 30.48
C GLY A 135 -9.40 2.94 29.61
N THR A 136 -9.77 4.23 29.59
CA THR A 136 -10.85 4.70 28.71
C THR A 136 -10.43 5.92 27.92
N PHE A 137 -10.85 5.96 26.65
CA PHE A 137 -10.79 7.14 25.81
C PHE A 137 -12.20 7.56 25.45
N SER A 138 -12.47 8.87 25.41
CA SER A 138 -13.75 9.39 24.96
C SER A 138 -13.63 10.77 24.34
N GLY A 139 -14.58 11.09 23.47
CA GLY A 139 -14.70 12.41 22.87
C GLY A 139 -15.95 12.48 22.01
N THR A 140 -15.97 13.49 21.15
CA THR A 140 -17.00 13.73 20.15
C THR A 140 -16.38 13.71 18.75
N PHE A 141 -17.17 13.24 17.80
CA PHE A 141 -16.83 13.15 16.39
C PHE A 141 -17.90 13.89 15.60
N ARG A 142 -17.48 14.92 14.87
CA ARG A 142 -18.30 15.64 13.90
C ARG A 142 -17.61 15.67 12.55
N ALA A 143 -18.31 16.11 11.51
CA ALA A 143 -17.74 16.38 10.21
C ALA A 143 -18.28 17.69 9.65
N LEU A 144 -17.49 18.38 8.85
CA LEU A 144 -17.95 19.52 8.05
C LEU A 144 -18.55 19.02 6.74
N VAL A 145 -19.75 19.49 6.42
CA VAL A 145 -20.41 19.30 5.13
C VAL A 145 -20.98 20.63 4.66
N ASN A 146 -20.48 21.12 3.53
CA ASN A 146 -20.67 22.48 3.01
C ASN A 146 -20.41 23.56 4.07
N GLY A 147 -19.33 23.41 4.83
CA GLY A 147 -18.94 24.33 5.91
C GLY A 147 -19.81 24.29 7.17
N VAL A 148 -20.76 23.34 7.26
CA VAL A 148 -21.63 23.16 8.43
C VAL A 148 -21.23 21.91 9.19
N GLU A 149 -21.03 22.02 10.50
CA GLU A 149 -20.80 20.86 11.36
C GLU A 149 -22.06 20.01 11.45
N THR A 150 -21.92 18.74 11.11
CA THR A 150 -22.96 17.72 11.20
C THR A 150 -22.44 16.48 11.91
N THR A 151 -23.37 15.64 12.34
CA THR A 151 -23.07 14.25 12.69
C THR A 151 -22.56 13.54 11.45
N ALA A 152 -21.63 12.60 11.64
CA ALA A 152 -20.90 11.96 10.55
C ALA A 152 -21.27 10.46 10.51
N PRO A 153 -22.44 10.09 9.94
CA PRO A 153 -22.88 8.70 9.88
C PRO A 153 -21.88 7.85 9.09
N GLY A 154 -21.63 6.63 9.54
CA GLY A 154 -20.62 5.75 8.95
C GLY A 154 -19.18 6.12 9.30
N SER A 155 -18.96 7.01 10.29
CA SER A 155 -17.61 7.33 10.77
C SER A 155 -17.05 6.29 11.71
N ARG A 156 -15.73 6.13 11.71
CA ARG A 156 -15.01 5.24 12.62
C ARG A 156 -13.84 5.99 13.25
N ILE A 157 -13.58 5.66 14.51
CA ILE A 157 -12.36 6.04 15.22
C ILE A 157 -11.54 4.79 15.35
N GLU A 158 -10.27 4.83 14.94
CA GLU A 158 -9.34 3.72 15.13
C GLU A 158 -8.23 4.15 16.08
N ILE A 159 -7.76 3.23 16.90
CA ILE A 159 -6.64 3.45 17.82
C ILE A 159 -5.48 2.52 17.47
N PHE A 160 -4.28 3.06 17.58
CA PHE A 160 -3.03 2.39 17.31
C PHE A 160 -2.20 2.40 18.59
N TYR A 161 -1.81 1.23 19.08
CA TYR A 161 -1.01 1.08 20.29
C TYR A 161 0.49 1.00 19.96
N LEU A 162 1.31 1.72 20.71
CA LEU A 162 2.78 1.65 20.58
C LEU A 162 3.29 0.33 21.15
N GLU A 163 3.77 -0.55 20.29
CA GLU A 163 4.36 -1.82 20.70
C GLU A 163 5.72 -1.58 21.38
N PRO A 164 5.88 -1.90 22.68
CA PRO A 164 7.11 -1.54 23.41
C PRO A 164 8.37 -2.27 22.94
N LEU A 165 8.23 -3.41 22.27
CA LEU A 165 9.36 -4.21 21.78
C LEU A 165 9.94 -3.69 20.48
N THR A 166 9.07 -3.26 19.57
CA THR A 166 9.46 -2.83 18.22
C THR A 166 9.52 -1.31 18.10
N GLY A 167 8.88 -0.58 19.01
CA GLY A 167 8.69 0.87 18.91
C GLY A 167 7.73 1.26 17.79
N ALA A 168 7.02 0.31 17.18
CA ALA A 168 6.07 0.57 16.10
C ALA A 168 4.64 0.68 16.63
N PHE A 169 3.87 1.61 16.07
CA PHE A 169 2.44 1.65 16.31
C PHE A 169 1.71 0.58 15.50
N ARG A 170 0.74 -0.08 16.13
CA ARG A 170 -0.01 -1.19 15.55
C ARG A 170 -1.49 -0.94 15.75
N HIS A 171 -2.30 -1.16 14.71
CA HIS A 171 -3.75 -1.04 14.82
C HIS A 171 -4.25 -1.94 15.96
N PHE A 172 -5.02 -1.37 16.88
CA PHE A 172 -5.46 -2.04 18.10
C PHE A 172 -6.98 -2.29 18.09
N GLU A 173 -7.79 -1.25 17.97
CA GLU A 173 -9.26 -1.35 18.00
C GLU A 173 -9.92 -0.19 17.24
N PHE A 174 -11.20 -0.33 16.90
CA PHE A 174 -12.01 0.76 16.36
C PHE A 174 -13.39 0.81 17.03
N VAL A 175 -14.01 2.00 17.05
CA VAL A 175 -15.39 2.21 17.51
C VAL A 175 -16.16 3.09 16.51
N TYR A 176 -17.48 3.01 16.57
CA TYR A 176 -18.37 3.93 15.86
C TYR A 176 -18.92 4.97 16.86
N PRO A 177 -18.98 6.25 16.48
CA PRO A 177 -19.64 7.24 17.31
C PRO A 177 -21.16 6.99 17.34
N SER A 178 -21.81 7.44 18.41
CA SER A 178 -23.26 7.46 18.54
C SER A 178 -23.88 8.44 17.54
N GLU A 179 -25.22 8.46 17.47
CA GLU A 179 -25.97 9.44 16.66
C GLU A 179 -25.65 10.90 17.03
N THR A 180 -25.23 11.16 18.26
CA THR A 180 -24.84 12.51 18.71
C THR A 180 -23.37 12.83 18.47
N GLY A 181 -22.60 11.89 17.89
CA GLY A 181 -21.16 12.00 17.68
C GLY A 181 -20.32 11.55 18.87
N ALA A 182 -20.92 11.20 20.00
CA ALA A 182 -20.17 10.77 21.19
C ALA A 182 -19.58 9.36 20.98
N TRP A 183 -18.33 9.15 21.37
CA TRP A 183 -17.67 7.85 21.25
C TRP A 183 -16.85 7.52 22.51
N ARG A 184 -16.60 6.22 22.72
CA ARG A 184 -15.81 5.74 23.84
C ARG A 184 -15.13 4.41 23.52
N PHE A 185 -13.84 4.32 23.86
CA PHE A 185 -13.16 3.05 24.09
C PHE A 185 -13.12 2.72 25.58
N GLY A 186 -13.23 1.44 25.90
CA GLY A 186 -13.08 0.94 27.27
C GLY A 186 -12.18 -0.28 27.30
N TYR A 187 -11.73 -0.63 28.50
CA TYR A 187 -10.86 -1.78 28.73
C TYR A 187 -9.51 -1.71 28.01
N LEU A 188 -9.00 -0.50 27.80
CA LEU A 188 -7.71 -0.30 27.15
C LEU A 188 -6.55 -0.58 28.13
N PRO A 189 -5.46 -1.24 27.66
CA PRO A 189 -4.24 -1.35 28.44
C PRO A 189 -3.55 0.01 28.59
N ALA A 190 -2.78 0.17 29.67
CA ALA A 190 -1.91 1.33 29.81
C ALA A 190 -0.84 1.35 28.70
N GLY A 191 -0.48 2.56 28.25
CA GLY A 191 0.58 2.78 27.26
C GLY A 191 0.27 3.97 26.35
N THR A 192 0.99 4.03 25.23
CA THR A 192 0.91 5.16 24.29
C THR A 192 0.09 4.77 23.07
N TYR A 193 -0.81 5.67 22.66
CA TYR A 193 -1.70 5.48 21.54
C TYR A 193 -1.61 6.63 20.54
N ARG A 194 -1.97 6.34 19.30
CA ARG A 194 -2.34 7.33 18.28
C ARG A 194 -3.73 7.00 17.76
N LEU A 195 -4.46 8.02 17.33
CA LEU A 195 -5.85 7.86 16.91
C LEU A 195 -6.03 8.37 15.48
N SER A 196 -6.82 7.64 14.68
CA SER A 196 -7.32 8.10 13.39
C SER A 196 -8.84 8.25 13.45
N PHE A 197 -9.36 9.20 12.68
CA PHE A 197 -10.76 9.55 12.57
C PHE A 197 -11.08 9.60 11.08
N GLY A 198 -12.03 8.80 10.63
CA GLY A 198 -12.36 8.73 9.20
C GLY A 198 -13.74 8.14 8.96
N THR A 199 -14.11 7.95 7.70
CA THR A 199 -15.38 7.34 7.30
C THR A 199 -15.16 5.92 6.77
N TYR A 200 -16.11 5.02 7.04
CA TYR A 200 -16.09 3.60 6.69
C TYR A 200 -16.12 3.38 5.18
N GLU A 201 -16.96 4.15 4.48
CA GLU A 201 -16.81 4.35 3.05
C GLU A 201 -15.89 5.56 2.88
N PRO A 202 -14.88 5.53 2.00
CA PRO A 202 -14.21 6.76 1.58
C PRO A 202 -15.26 7.63 0.88
N THR A 203 -16.00 8.40 1.67
CA THR A 203 -16.82 9.45 1.13
C THR A 203 -15.83 10.44 0.54
N ARG A 204 -16.04 10.85 -0.71
CA ARG A 204 -15.21 11.85 -1.38
C ARG A 204 -15.39 13.25 -0.78
N THR A 205 -15.90 13.33 0.45
CA THR A 205 -16.43 14.51 1.12
C THR A 205 -15.60 14.91 2.32
N ASN A 206 -15.09 13.95 3.12
CA ASN A 206 -14.32 14.24 4.33
C ASN A 206 -12.94 13.57 4.31
N GLU A 207 -11.95 14.25 4.90
CA GLU A 207 -10.57 13.76 5.02
C GLU A 207 -10.47 12.80 6.22
N THR A 208 -9.65 11.75 6.11
CA THR A 208 -9.23 11.01 7.31
C THR A 208 -8.17 11.82 8.04
N VAL A 209 -8.35 12.04 9.34
CA VAL A 209 -7.39 12.81 10.15
C VAL A 209 -6.83 11.97 11.28
N PHE A 210 -5.60 12.28 11.65
CA PHE A 210 -4.93 11.75 12.82
C PHE A 210 -4.92 12.80 13.91
N TRP A 211 -5.29 12.40 15.13
CA TRP A 211 -5.53 13.36 16.20
C TRP A 211 -4.29 14.21 16.52
N PRO A 212 -4.45 15.54 16.74
CA PRO A 212 -5.72 16.27 16.79
C PRO A 212 -6.31 16.70 15.44
N ALA A 213 -5.48 16.88 14.40
CA ALA A 213 -5.94 17.32 13.07
C ALA A 213 -4.90 17.10 11.95
N GLY A 214 -3.96 16.17 12.12
CA GLY A 214 -2.95 15.85 11.10
C GLY A 214 -3.53 15.02 9.95
N ARG A 215 -2.93 15.09 8.76
CA ARG A 215 -3.27 14.22 7.62
C ARG A 215 -2.42 12.96 7.57
N ARG A 216 -1.30 12.96 8.28
CA ARG A 216 -0.34 11.86 8.30
C ARG A 216 -0.31 11.18 9.66
N PHE A 217 -0.09 9.87 9.67
CA PHE A 217 0.09 9.13 10.94
C PHE A 217 1.30 9.64 11.74
N SER A 218 2.33 10.16 11.06
CA SER A 218 3.50 10.77 11.68
C SER A 218 3.19 12.08 12.42
N GLU A 219 2.17 12.82 11.99
CA GLU A 219 1.70 14.06 12.60
C GLU A 219 0.76 13.81 13.80
N ALA A 220 0.30 12.57 13.96
CA ALA A 220 -0.54 12.18 15.09
C ALA A 220 0.20 12.41 16.41
N ARG A 221 -0.48 13.06 17.36
CA ARG A 221 0.06 13.26 18.70
C ARG A 221 -0.18 12.01 19.55
N ASP A 222 0.85 11.64 20.29
CA ASP A 222 0.81 10.54 21.24
C ASP A 222 -0.16 10.84 22.40
N VAL A 223 -1.08 9.90 22.66
CA VAL A 223 -2.02 9.90 23.79
C VAL A 223 -1.58 8.84 24.77
N VAL A 224 -1.12 9.26 25.96
CA VAL A 224 -0.61 8.36 27.00
C VAL A 224 -1.72 8.02 27.97
N LEU A 225 -1.98 6.72 28.15
CA LEU A 225 -2.98 6.18 29.06
C LEU A 225 -2.29 5.49 30.24
N THR A 226 -2.56 5.97 31.45
CA THR A 226 -2.09 5.35 32.69
C THR A 226 -2.98 4.15 33.07
N PRO A 227 -2.52 3.23 33.93
CA PRO A 227 -3.37 2.14 34.44
C PRO A 227 -4.64 2.69 35.10
N GLY A 228 -5.81 2.25 34.64
CA GLY A 228 -7.11 2.79 35.07
C GLY A 228 -7.41 4.23 34.66
N GLY A 229 -6.54 4.86 33.88
CA GLY A 229 -6.69 6.24 33.44
C GLY A 229 -7.90 6.46 32.54
N THR A 230 -8.33 7.72 32.46
CA THR A 230 -9.32 8.19 31.50
C THR A 230 -8.73 9.38 30.75
N VAL A 231 -8.81 9.36 29.42
CA VAL A 231 -8.51 10.52 28.58
C VAL A 231 -9.79 10.92 27.85
N SER A 232 -10.34 12.07 28.21
CA SER A 232 -11.52 12.68 27.60
C SER A 232 -11.13 13.76 26.60
N ASP A 233 -12.15 14.40 26.01
CA ASP A 233 -11.99 15.61 25.18
C ASP A 233 -11.09 15.39 23.95
N LEU A 234 -11.06 14.15 23.46
CA LEU A 234 -10.41 13.76 22.21
C LEU A 234 -11.32 14.13 21.02
N ASP A 235 -11.83 15.36 21.02
CA ASP A 235 -12.81 15.82 20.06
C ASP A 235 -12.17 16.05 18.69
N VAL A 236 -12.89 15.67 17.63
CA VAL A 236 -12.50 15.90 16.25
C VAL A 236 -13.69 16.36 15.43
N VAL A 237 -13.45 17.38 14.61
CA VAL A 237 -14.32 17.75 13.49
C VAL A 237 -13.57 17.40 12.22
N LEU A 238 -14.04 16.40 11.47
CA LEU A 238 -13.43 16.06 10.19
C LEU A 238 -13.59 17.23 9.23
N PRO A 239 -12.48 17.73 8.65
CA PRO A 239 -12.57 18.74 7.62
C PRO A 239 -13.18 18.16 6.35
N GLU A 240 -13.65 19.05 5.49
CA GLU A 240 -13.96 18.67 4.12
C GLU A 240 -12.68 18.23 3.41
N ARG A 241 -12.83 17.28 2.51
CA ARG A 241 -11.75 16.76 1.71
C ARG A 241 -11.25 17.84 0.77
N ALA A 242 -9.96 18.13 0.86
CA ALA A 242 -9.29 19.14 0.05
C ALA A 242 -7.93 18.63 -0.39
N VAL A 243 -7.58 18.88 -1.65
CA VAL A 243 -6.24 18.59 -2.16
C VAL A 243 -5.38 19.85 -2.05
N ALA A 244 -4.15 19.68 -1.60
CA ALA A 244 -3.10 20.67 -1.73
C ALA A 244 -2.44 20.45 -3.09
N SER A 245 -2.53 21.41 -4.00
CA SER A 245 -1.84 21.31 -5.28
C SER A 245 -0.51 22.06 -5.29
N LEU A 246 0.52 21.43 -5.84
CA LEU A 246 1.79 22.05 -6.12
C LEU A 246 2.04 22.03 -7.63
N ARG A 247 2.17 23.21 -8.22
CA ARG A 247 2.50 23.34 -9.64
C ARG A 247 4.01 23.33 -9.85
N ILE A 248 4.45 22.48 -10.76
CA ILE A 248 5.81 22.48 -11.29
C ILE A 248 5.75 22.84 -12.76
N ALA A 249 6.33 23.99 -13.11
CA ALA A 249 6.34 24.52 -14.46
C ALA A 249 7.55 25.42 -14.68
N GLY A 250 8.07 25.43 -15.91
CA GLY A 250 8.99 26.45 -16.39
C GLY A 250 8.35 27.38 -17.42
N ALA A 251 9.15 28.28 -17.98
CA ALA A 251 8.71 29.18 -19.07
C ALA A 251 8.27 28.43 -20.33
N ASP A 252 8.81 27.24 -20.55
CA ASP A 252 8.46 26.33 -21.63
C ASP A 252 8.62 24.86 -21.17
N ARG A 253 8.39 23.92 -22.09
CA ARG A 253 8.50 22.47 -21.82
C ARG A 253 9.89 22.01 -21.37
N PHE A 254 10.94 22.71 -21.80
CA PHE A 254 12.32 22.36 -21.47
C PHE A 254 12.65 22.83 -20.06
N ALA A 255 12.25 24.06 -19.72
CA ALA A 255 12.32 24.57 -18.36
C ALA A 255 11.43 23.78 -17.39
N THR A 256 10.24 23.31 -17.82
CA THR A 256 9.41 22.39 -17.02
C THR A 256 10.14 21.06 -16.78
N SER A 257 10.85 20.51 -17.77
CA SER A 257 11.64 19.29 -17.59
C SER A 257 12.74 19.46 -16.54
N ALA A 258 13.47 20.58 -16.58
CA ALA A 258 14.48 20.90 -15.57
C ALA A 258 13.87 21.12 -14.19
N ALA A 259 12.77 21.87 -14.10
CA ALA A 259 12.08 22.13 -12.82
C ALA A 259 11.51 20.86 -12.19
N MET A 260 10.99 19.92 -12.99
CA MET A 260 10.53 18.63 -12.50
C MET A 260 11.68 17.77 -11.98
N SER A 261 12.80 17.76 -12.70
CA SER A 261 14.02 17.07 -12.29
C SER A 261 14.59 17.61 -10.98
N SER A 262 14.58 18.92 -10.74
CA SER A 262 15.04 19.52 -9.48
C SER A 262 14.01 19.54 -8.35
N SER A 263 12.80 19.02 -8.57
CA SER A 263 11.72 19.04 -7.58
C SER A 263 11.90 17.98 -6.49
N ALA A 264 11.05 18.04 -5.46
CA ALA A 264 11.02 17.05 -4.38
C ALA A 264 10.76 15.60 -4.85
N TRP A 265 10.16 15.42 -6.04
CA TRP A 265 9.88 14.11 -6.63
C TRP A 265 10.91 13.66 -7.68
N GLY A 266 11.83 14.55 -8.06
CA GLY A 266 12.97 14.23 -8.90
C GLY A 266 14.21 13.99 -8.03
N PHE A 267 15.21 14.83 -8.23
CA PHE A 267 16.53 14.80 -7.62
C PHE A 267 16.82 16.17 -6.99
N PRO A 268 16.19 16.51 -5.86
CA PRO A 268 16.43 17.78 -5.17
C PRO A 268 17.81 17.78 -4.51
N ASP A 269 18.37 18.97 -4.26
CA ASP A 269 19.57 19.09 -3.43
C ASP A 269 19.19 18.77 -1.97
N VAL A 270 19.94 17.86 -1.33
CA VAL A 270 19.70 17.48 0.06
C VAL A 270 20.88 17.92 0.92
N ALA A 271 20.60 18.80 1.89
CA ALA A 271 21.60 19.33 2.83
C ALA A 271 22.86 19.93 2.13
N GLY A 272 22.68 20.59 0.98
CA GLY A 272 23.77 21.20 0.21
C GLY A 272 24.62 20.20 -0.60
N THR A 273 24.20 18.93 -0.69
CA THR A 273 24.83 17.94 -1.56
C THR A 273 24.10 17.91 -2.90
N THR A 274 24.85 18.08 -3.98
CA THR A 274 24.33 17.89 -5.35
C THR A 274 23.98 16.42 -5.57
N PRO A 275 22.82 16.12 -6.17
CA PRO A 275 22.47 14.75 -6.51
C PRO A 275 23.49 14.17 -7.49
N ARG A 276 23.67 12.86 -7.44
CA ARG A 276 24.41 12.08 -8.46
C ARG A 276 23.45 11.07 -9.04
N VAL A 277 23.14 11.22 -10.32
CA VAL A 277 22.17 10.37 -11.00
C VAL A 277 22.90 9.27 -11.80
N PRO A 278 22.57 7.98 -11.64
CA PRO A 278 23.24 6.90 -12.39
C PRO A 278 23.12 7.05 -13.90
N VAL A 279 21.96 7.50 -14.39
CA VAL A 279 21.72 7.71 -15.82
C VAL A 279 20.79 8.88 -16.07
N LEU A 280 21.10 9.67 -17.08
CA LEU A 280 20.21 10.71 -17.60
C LEU A 280 19.76 10.32 -19.00
N TYR A 281 18.45 10.15 -19.17
CA TYR A 281 17.83 10.06 -20.48
C TYR A 281 17.54 11.46 -21.03
N VAL A 282 17.94 11.70 -22.28
CA VAL A 282 17.67 12.95 -23.00
C VAL A 282 16.86 12.63 -24.23
N ALA A 283 15.64 13.18 -24.30
CA ALA A 283 14.73 12.95 -25.41
C ALA A 283 14.30 14.27 -26.07
N SER A 284 13.70 14.18 -27.27
CA SER A 284 13.18 15.36 -27.94
C SER A 284 11.96 15.90 -27.19
N GLY A 285 11.95 17.20 -26.89
CA GLY A 285 10.74 17.88 -26.43
C GLY A 285 9.78 18.24 -27.57
N ARG A 286 10.16 18.02 -28.83
CA ARG A 286 9.38 18.38 -30.02
C ARG A 286 8.58 17.21 -30.59
N ASP A 287 9.08 15.99 -30.44
CA ASP A 287 8.38 14.77 -30.84
C ASP A 287 8.33 13.78 -29.67
N PHE A 288 7.20 13.08 -29.53
CA PHE A 288 6.87 12.27 -28.37
C PHE A 288 7.33 10.79 -28.40
N PRO A 289 7.36 10.08 -29.54
CA PRO A 289 7.39 8.61 -29.54
C PRO A 289 8.62 8.03 -28.83
N ASP A 290 9.78 8.58 -29.14
CA ASP A 290 11.04 8.13 -28.57
C ASP A 290 11.12 8.41 -27.07
N ALA A 291 10.45 9.47 -26.59
CA ALA A 291 10.43 9.85 -25.18
C ALA A 291 9.48 9.01 -24.32
N LEU A 292 8.42 8.42 -24.89
CA LEU A 292 7.41 7.65 -24.14
C LEU A 292 8.00 6.42 -23.45
N SER A 293 8.96 5.75 -24.09
CA SER A 293 9.67 4.60 -23.52
C SER A 293 10.83 4.99 -22.61
N ALA A 294 11.31 6.23 -22.70
CA ALA A 294 12.46 6.70 -21.93
C ALA A 294 12.13 6.93 -20.44
N GLY A 295 10.91 7.36 -20.11
CA GLY A 295 10.51 7.62 -18.72
C GLY A 295 10.59 6.37 -17.82
N PRO A 296 9.93 5.25 -18.18
CA PRO A 296 10.02 4.00 -17.41
C PRO A 296 11.44 3.42 -17.37
N ALA A 297 12.19 3.53 -18.48
CA ALA A 297 13.60 3.12 -18.53
C ALA A 297 14.46 3.94 -17.55
N ALA A 298 14.28 5.27 -17.53
CA ALA A 298 14.93 6.14 -16.57
C ALA A 298 14.58 5.75 -15.14
N ALA A 299 13.29 5.58 -14.81
CA ALA A 299 12.87 5.22 -13.46
C ALA A 299 13.43 3.86 -13.00
N HIS A 300 13.46 2.86 -13.88
CA HIS A 300 14.01 1.53 -13.58
C HIS A 300 15.51 1.58 -13.25
N GLN A 301 16.25 2.49 -13.90
CA GLN A 301 17.68 2.69 -13.68
C GLN A 301 17.97 3.81 -12.66
N GLU A 302 16.98 4.21 -11.85
CA GLU A 302 17.08 5.30 -10.85
C GLU A 302 17.54 6.65 -11.45
N GLY A 303 17.23 6.85 -12.73
CA GLY A 303 17.66 7.95 -13.57
C GLY A 303 16.66 9.09 -13.73
N ALA A 304 17.11 10.13 -14.44
CA ALA A 304 16.31 11.31 -14.78
C ALA A 304 15.93 11.33 -16.27
N LEU A 305 14.90 12.10 -16.62
CA LEU A 305 14.51 12.40 -18.00
C LEU A 305 14.46 13.91 -18.22
N LEU A 306 15.27 14.41 -19.17
CA LEU A 306 15.25 15.80 -19.63
C LEU A 306 14.88 15.90 -21.10
N LEU A 307 14.30 17.04 -21.47
CA LEU A 307 13.88 17.31 -22.85
C LEU A 307 14.79 18.36 -23.49
N VAL A 308 15.19 18.12 -24.74
CA VAL A 308 15.95 19.09 -25.56
C VAL A 308 15.20 19.45 -26.83
N ASP A 309 15.58 20.56 -27.46
CA ASP A 309 15.16 20.84 -28.83
C ASP A 309 15.97 19.98 -29.81
N ARG A 310 15.54 19.90 -31.07
CA ARG A 310 16.25 19.17 -32.12
C ARG A 310 17.66 19.70 -32.31
N ASP A 311 17.79 21.02 -32.34
CA ASP A 311 19.02 21.72 -32.76
C ASP A 311 19.63 22.58 -31.64
N LEU A 312 19.09 22.50 -30.42
CA LEU A 312 19.55 23.29 -29.29
C LEU A 312 19.39 22.51 -27.98
N VAL A 313 20.43 22.55 -27.12
CA VAL A 313 20.31 22.24 -25.69
C VAL A 313 19.88 23.54 -24.97
N PRO A 314 18.64 23.66 -24.49
CA PRO A 314 18.19 24.89 -23.83
C PRO A 314 18.99 25.15 -22.55
N THR A 315 19.19 26.42 -22.20
CA THR A 315 20.02 26.82 -21.04
C THR A 315 19.59 26.13 -19.74
N ALA A 316 18.29 26.10 -19.45
CA ALA A 316 17.77 25.44 -18.24
C ALA A 316 18.12 23.94 -18.19
N VAL A 317 18.15 23.27 -19.34
CA VAL A 317 18.50 21.85 -19.44
C VAL A 317 20.00 21.66 -19.28
N ARG A 318 20.81 22.53 -19.88
CA ARG A 318 22.28 22.52 -19.72
C ARG A 318 22.67 22.69 -18.25
N GLU A 319 22.07 23.66 -17.57
CA GLU A 319 22.32 23.92 -16.14
C GLU A 319 21.90 22.72 -15.29
N GLU A 320 20.76 22.12 -15.59
CA GLU A 320 20.28 20.95 -14.88
C GLU A 320 21.18 19.72 -15.08
N ILE A 321 21.68 19.48 -16.30
CA ILE A 321 22.66 18.40 -16.56
C ILE A 321 23.90 18.57 -15.67
N LEU A 322 24.42 19.79 -15.56
CA LEU A 322 25.58 20.08 -14.72
C LEU A 322 25.27 19.86 -13.23
N ARG A 323 24.07 20.25 -12.78
CA ARG A 323 23.63 20.06 -11.39
C ARG A 323 23.44 18.58 -11.04
N LEU A 324 22.82 17.79 -11.92
CA LEU A 324 22.57 16.37 -11.74
C LEU A 324 23.85 15.52 -11.76
N SER A 325 24.90 16.01 -12.44
CA SER A 325 26.18 15.30 -12.63
C SER A 325 25.98 13.81 -12.93
N PRO A 326 25.28 13.46 -14.04
CA PRO A 326 24.92 12.08 -14.31
C PRO A 326 26.15 11.23 -14.64
N ASP A 327 26.16 9.95 -14.28
CA ASP A 327 27.30 9.05 -14.62
C ASP A 327 27.31 8.64 -16.08
N HIS A 328 26.13 8.63 -16.68
CA HIS A 328 25.93 8.24 -18.06
C HIS A 328 24.74 9.01 -18.67
N VAL A 329 24.83 9.37 -19.94
CA VAL A 329 23.76 10.03 -20.68
C VAL A 329 23.30 9.13 -21.83
N VAL A 330 22.01 8.85 -21.90
CA VAL A 330 21.37 8.14 -23.01
C VAL A 330 20.56 9.13 -23.84
N VAL A 331 21.04 9.45 -25.03
CA VAL A 331 20.29 10.27 -26.00
C VAL A 331 19.33 9.38 -26.78
N VAL A 332 18.04 9.67 -26.66
CA VAL A 332 16.98 8.83 -27.20
C VAL A 332 16.45 9.39 -28.51
N GLY A 333 16.50 8.56 -29.55
CA GLY A 333 16.04 8.89 -30.89
C GLY A 333 17.18 9.24 -31.85
N GLY A 334 16.88 9.17 -33.15
CA GLY A 334 17.85 9.43 -34.21
C GLY A 334 18.19 10.92 -34.40
N GLU A 335 19.08 11.21 -35.35
CA GLU A 335 19.50 12.59 -35.67
C GLU A 335 18.35 13.50 -36.16
N ALA A 336 17.27 12.91 -36.67
CA ALA A 336 16.07 13.64 -37.05
C ALA A 336 15.37 14.28 -35.84
N ALA A 337 15.38 13.60 -34.69
CA ALA A 337 14.76 14.05 -33.45
C ALA A 337 15.70 14.91 -32.59
N ILE A 338 16.99 14.53 -32.55
CA ILE A 338 18.05 15.23 -31.81
C ILE A 338 19.31 15.23 -32.66
N SER A 339 19.66 16.38 -33.22
CA SER A 339 20.76 16.55 -34.18
C SER A 339 22.12 16.08 -33.67
N ALA A 340 23.04 15.82 -34.60
CA ALA A 340 24.43 15.51 -34.28
C ALA A 340 25.15 16.65 -33.53
N SER A 341 24.76 17.91 -33.75
CA SER A 341 25.29 19.06 -32.99
C SER A 341 24.86 18.99 -31.53
N VAL A 342 23.57 18.77 -31.26
CA VAL A 342 23.09 18.62 -29.87
C VAL A 342 23.77 17.46 -29.15
N PHE A 343 23.98 16.32 -29.83
CA PHE A 343 24.73 15.21 -29.24
C PHE A 343 26.17 15.59 -28.87
N ARG A 344 26.88 16.32 -29.75
CA ARG A 344 28.24 16.81 -29.43
C ARG A 344 28.23 17.80 -28.28
N ASP A 345 27.23 18.67 -28.21
CA ASP A 345 27.07 19.62 -27.11
C ASP A 345 26.86 18.88 -25.78
N LEU A 346 25.99 17.85 -25.76
CA LEU A 346 25.79 16.99 -24.60
C LEU A 346 27.05 16.22 -24.21
N ALA A 347 27.78 15.68 -25.20
CA ALA A 347 29.05 14.98 -24.98
C ALA A 347 30.14 15.88 -24.38
N SER A 348 30.09 17.19 -24.66
CA SER A 348 30.99 18.18 -24.04
C SER A 348 30.66 18.46 -22.57
N LEU A 349 29.43 18.19 -22.14
CA LEU A 349 28.99 18.33 -20.74
C LEU A 349 29.23 17.04 -19.95
N GLN A 350 28.98 15.88 -20.57
CA GLN A 350 29.19 14.55 -19.98
C GLN A 350 29.80 13.60 -21.03
N PRO A 351 31.08 13.21 -20.90
CA PRO A 351 31.75 12.36 -21.88
C PRO A 351 31.20 10.92 -21.95
N SER A 352 30.61 10.42 -20.87
CA SER A 352 29.92 9.12 -20.87
C SER A 352 28.52 9.29 -21.47
N ILE A 353 28.42 9.15 -22.79
CA ILE A 353 27.19 9.37 -23.53
C ILE A 353 27.02 8.34 -24.64
N GLU A 354 25.80 7.85 -24.82
CA GLU A 354 25.42 7.00 -25.94
C GLU A 354 24.13 7.49 -26.62
N ARG A 355 23.86 6.97 -27.81
CA ARG A 355 22.59 7.20 -28.50
C ARG A 355 21.89 5.87 -28.75
N ILE A 356 20.64 5.78 -28.32
CA ILE A 356 19.75 4.66 -28.64
C ILE A 356 18.71 5.14 -29.65
N ALA A 357 18.77 4.60 -30.86
CA ALA A 357 17.86 4.94 -31.95
C ALA A 357 17.66 3.74 -32.89
N GLY A 358 16.41 3.48 -33.26
CA GLY A 358 16.05 2.54 -34.32
C GLY A 358 15.70 3.23 -35.63
N ALA A 359 15.36 2.46 -36.66
CA ALA A 359 14.85 2.94 -37.93
C ALA A 359 13.48 3.62 -37.80
N ASP A 360 12.73 3.26 -36.76
CA ASP A 360 11.46 3.89 -36.41
C ASP A 360 11.23 3.91 -34.88
N ARG A 361 10.17 4.60 -34.46
CA ARG A 361 9.76 4.73 -33.05
C ARG A 361 9.52 3.39 -32.35
N TYR A 362 9.11 2.36 -33.08
CA TYR A 362 8.83 1.05 -32.51
C TYR A 362 10.15 0.32 -32.24
N GLU A 363 11.11 0.43 -33.15
CA GLU A 363 12.45 -0.10 -32.94
C GLU A 363 13.21 0.65 -31.84
N THR A 364 13.20 1.98 -31.80
CA THR A 364 13.78 2.76 -30.69
C THR A 364 13.20 2.31 -29.35
N SER A 365 11.87 2.14 -29.28
CA SER A 365 11.19 1.67 -28.08
C SER A 365 11.64 0.27 -27.63
N ARG A 366 11.79 -0.68 -28.56
CA ARG A 366 12.31 -2.02 -28.24
C ARG A 366 13.77 -1.99 -27.79
N LEU A 367 14.61 -1.16 -28.44
CA LEU A 367 16.02 -1.02 -28.05
C LEU A 367 16.17 -0.43 -26.64
N LEU A 368 15.34 0.55 -26.28
CA LEU A 368 15.30 1.08 -24.91
C LEU A 368 14.88 0.00 -23.90
N ALA A 369 13.85 -0.80 -24.23
CA ALA A 369 13.42 -1.88 -23.37
C ALA A 369 14.54 -2.91 -23.16
N LEU A 370 15.24 -3.32 -24.21
CA LEU A 370 16.38 -4.25 -24.12
C LEU A 370 17.56 -3.68 -23.33
N SER A 371 17.84 -2.38 -23.52
CA SER A 371 18.95 -1.72 -22.84
C SER A 371 18.68 -1.50 -21.35
N ALA A 372 17.44 -1.16 -20.98
CA ALA A 372 17.10 -0.86 -19.60
C ALA A 372 16.73 -2.10 -18.77
N PHE A 373 16.12 -3.11 -19.39
CA PHE A 373 15.62 -4.32 -18.73
C PHE A 373 16.40 -5.56 -19.18
N SER A 374 17.73 -5.46 -19.19
CA SER A 374 18.62 -6.52 -19.72
C SER A 374 18.51 -7.85 -18.96
N ASP A 375 18.10 -7.80 -17.69
CA ASP A 375 17.92 -8.97 -16.83
C ASP A 375 16.52 -9.58 -16.90
N GLY A 376 15.68 -9.06 -17.82
CA GLY A 376 14.26 -9.40 -17.93
C GLY A 376 13.35 -8.33 -17.34
N ALA A 377 12.04 -8.50 -17.53
CA ALA A 377 11.02 -7.61 -16.98
C ALA A 377 9.96 -8.42 -16.22
N GLU A 378 9.34 -7.82 -15.21
CA GLU A 378 8.24 -8.48 -14.47
C GLU A 378 6.90 -8.36 -15.20
N ARG A 379 6.75 -7.32 -16.03
CA ARG A 379 5.58 -7.04 -16.87
C ARG A 379 6.00 -6.23 -18.10
N ILE A 380 5.28 -6.33 -19.21
CA ILE A 380 5.49 -5.45 -20.38
C ILE A 380 4.22 -4.65 -20.64
N PHE A 381 4.35 -3.32 -20.72
CA PHE A 381 3.24 -2.43 -21.07
C PHE A 381 3.29 -2.14 -22.56
N VAL A 382 2.23 -2.50 -23.29
CA VAL A 382 2.13 -2.29 -24.73
C VAL A 382 1.11 -1.21 -25.02
N ALA A 383 1.53 -0.16 -25.74
CA ALA A 383 0.65 0.92 -26.18
C ALA A 383 0.88 1.25 -27.66
N SER A 384 -0.13 1.83 -28.32
CA SER A 384 0.05 2.27 -29.71
C SER A 384 1.10 3.37 -29.80
N GLY A 385 2.06 3.22 -30.72
CA GLY A 385 3.00 4.30 -31.04
C GLY A 385 2.46 5.36 -32.02
N SER A 386 1.21 5.21 -32.49
CA SER A 386 0.57 6.20 -33.38
C SER A 386 -0.02 7.41 -32.64
N THR A 387 -0.30 7.25 -31.34
CA THR A 387 -0.77 8.30 -30.44
C THR A 387 0.05 8.23 -29.14
N PHE A 388 -0.12 9.20 -28.24
CA PHE A 388 0.66 9.31 -27.01
C PHE A 388 -0.09 9.08 -25.68
N PRO A 389 -1.41 9.39 -25.53
CA PRO A 389 -1.99 9.49 -24.18
C PRO A 389 -1.95 8.19 -23.38
N ASP A 390 -2.22 7.07 -24.03
CA ASP A 390 -2.26 5.76 -23.39
C ASP A 390 -0.87 5.39 -22.86
N ALA A 391 0.17 5.55 -23.69
CA ALA A 391 1.56 5.31 -23.33
C ALA A 391 2.07 6.25 -22.21
N LEU A 392 1.67 7.53 -22.21
CA LEU A 392 2.06 8.48 -21.16
C LEU A 392 1.59 8.03 -19.78
N SER A 393 0.31 7.67 -19.68
CA SER A 393 -0.29 7.29 -18.40
C SER A 393 0.18 5.92 -17.90
N ALA A 394 0.70 5.09 -18.80
CA ALA A 394 1.27 3.79 -18.45
C ALA A 394 2.64 3.89 -17.76
N GLY A 395 3.36 5.01 -17.90
CA GLY A 395 4.74 5.11 -17.46
C GLY A 395 4.97 4.77 -15.98
N PRO A 396 4.24 5.42 -15.04
CA PRO A 396 4.36 5.09 -13.62
C PRO A 396 3.93 3.67 -13.27
N ALA A 397 2.85 3.17 -13.89
CA ALA A 397 2.40 1.79 -13.68
C ALA A 397 3.46 0.77 -14.15
N ALA A 398 4.12 1.05 -15.28
CA ALA A 398 5.20 0.22 -15.80
C ALA A 398 6.41 0.20 -14.86
N ALA A 399 6.84 1.36 -14.34
CA ALA A 399 7.92 1.42 -13.38
C ALA A 399 7.59 0.70 -12.06
N ARG A 400 6.37 0.86 -11.54
CA ARG A 400 5.89 0.15 -10.34
C ARG A 400 5.95 -1.38 -10.52
N ASP A 401 5.59 -1.86 -11.70
CA ASP A 401 5.53 -3.28 -12.03
C ASP A 401 6.83 -3.80 -12.69
N GLY A 402 7.96 -3.11 -12.50
CA GLY A 402 9.27 -3.57 -12.99
C GLY A 402 9.33 -3.82 -14.51
N GLY A 403 8.64 -2.98 -15.30
CA GLY A 403 8.39 -3.23 -16.71
C GLY A 403 8.64 -2.04 -17.66
N PRO A 404 8.97 -2.30 -18.93
CA PRO A 404 9.05 -1.26 -19.96
C PRO A 404 7.68 -0.88 -20.51
N VAL A 405 7.58 0.35 -21.03
CA VAL A 405 6.54 0.73 -22.00
C VAL A 405 7.07 0.54 -23.41
N VAL A 406 6.45 -0.36 -24.17
CA VAL A 406 6.80 -0.72 -25.55
C VAL A 406 5.76 -0.19 -26.51
N LEU A 407 6.20 0.60 -27.49
CA LEU A 407 5.35 1.13 -28.55
C LEU A 407 5.18 0.12 -29.66
N VAL A 408 3.94 -0.05 -30.13
CA VAL A 408 3.60 -1.01 -31.19
C VAL A 408 2.75 -0.40 -32.29
N ARG A 409 2.75 -1.05 -33.45
CA ARG A 409 1.77 -0.82 -34.52
C ARG A 409 0.44 -1.49 -34.15
N GLY A 410 -0.24 -0.94 -33.15
CA GLY A 410 -1.36 -1.63 -32.49
C GLY A 410 -2.55 -1.94 -33.39
N THR A 411 -2.76 -1.20 -34.49
CA THR A 411 -3.84 -1.48 -35.46
C THR A 411 -3.55 -2.64 -36.42
N ALA A 412 -2.33 -3.19 -36.40
CA ALA A 412 -2.00 -4.38 -37.17
C ALA A 412 -2.84 -5.59 -36.72
N ALA A 413 -2.97 -6.58 -37.61
CA ALA A 413 -3.69 -7.81 -37.32
C ALA A 413 -2.97 -8.67 -36.27
N GLU A 414 -1.64 -8.62 -36.23
CA GLU A 414 -0.80 -9.41 -35.33
C GLU A 414 0.44 -8.61 -34.91
N ALA A 415 1.07 -9.00 -33.80
CA ALA A 415 2.35 -8.48 -33.37
C ALA A 415 3.46 -8.88 -34.36
N ASP A 416 4.28 -7.90 -34.75
CA ASP A 416 5.42 -8.14 -35.62
C ASP A 416 6.47 -9.05 -34.95
N ALA A 417 7.31 -9.70 -35.76
CA ALA A 417 8.33 -10.61 -35.25
C ALA A 417 9.26 -9.94 -34.21
N PRO A 418 9.79 -8.73 -34.44
CA PRO A 418 10.62 -8.06 -33.43
C PRO A 418 9.94 -7.83 -32.08
N THR A 419 8.62 -7.54 -32.06
CA THR A 419 7.87 -7.38 -30.81
C THR A 419 7.69 -8.71 -30.08
N ARG A 420 7.42 -9.79 -30.82
CA ARG A 420 7.32 -11.15 -30.25
C ARG A 420 8.66 -11.65 -29.69
N ASP A 421 9.74 -11.35 -30.40
CA ASP A 421 11.11 -11.68 -29.97
C ASP A 421 11.49 -10.90 -28.71
N LEU A 422 11.12 -9.61 -28.62
CA LEU A 422 11.31 -8.81 -27.41
C LEU A 422 10.60 -9.44 -26.20
N VAL A 423 9.32 -9.81 -26.34
CA VAL A 423 8.55 -10.43 -25.24
C VAL A 423 9.25 -11.69 -24.75
N THR A 424 9.75 -12.52 -25.67
CA THR A 424 10.49 -13.74 -25.31
C THR A 424 11.82 -13.42 -24.64
N THR A 425 12.56 -12.43 -25.16
CA THR A 425 13.88 -12.03 -24.64
C THR A 425 13.79 -11.48 -23.22
N LEU A 426 12.71 -10.76 -22.90
CA LEU A 426 12.46 -10.23 -21.56
C LEU A 426 11.89 -11.27 -20.58
N GLY A 427 11.86 -12.56 -20.95
CA GLY A 427 11.43 -13.66 -20.09
C GLY A 427 9.96 -14.06 -20.22
N ALA A 428 9.27 -13.62 -21.26
CA ALA A 428 7.84 -13.82 -21.49
C ALA A 428 6.93 -13.41 -20.29
N PRO A 429 7.13 -12.22 -19.70
CA PRO A 429 6.30 -11.76 -18.58
C PRO A 429 4.87 -11.43 -19.03
N PRO A 430 3.90 -11.32 -18.10
CA PRO A 430 2.57 -10.81 -18.39
C PRO A 430 2.59 -9.50 -19.20
N VAL A 431 1.68 -9.36 -20.16
CA VAL A 431 1.58 -8.16 -21.00
C VAL A 431 0.35 -7.32 -20.61
N ALA A 432 0.56 -6.06 -20.25
CA ALA A 432 -0.48 -5.07 -20.04
C ALA A 432 -0.69 -4.25 -21.31
N ILE A 433 -1.82 -4.44 -21.99
CA ILE A 433 -2.21 -3.66 -23.16
C ILE A 433 -2.91 -2.39 -22.70
N VAL A 434 -2.34 -1.23 -22.98
CA VAL A 434 -2.89 0.07 -22.60
C VAL A 434 -3.52 0.73 -23.82
N GLY A 435 -4.83 0.97 -23.72
CA GLY A 435 -5.65 1.51 -24.79
C GLY A 435 -6.73 0.56 -25.29
N GLY A 436 -7.80 1.13 -25.84
CA GLY A 436 -8.92 0.37 -26.40
C GLY A 436 -8.57 -0.35 -27.72
N TYR A 437 -9.52 -1.09 -28.27
CA TYR A 437 -9.33 -1.85 -29.52
C TYR A 437 -8.97 -1.00 -30.75
N ALA A 438 -9.31 0.30 -30.73
CA ALA A 438 -8.92 1.24 -31.77
C ALA A 438 -7.42 1.61 -31.73
N ALA A 439 -6.79 1.51 -30.55
CA ALA A 439 -5.36 1.76 -30.37
C ALA A 439 -4.55 0.47 -30.55
N VAL A 440 -4.97 -0.62 -29.89
CA VAL A 440 -4.35 -1.95 -30.01
C VAL A 440 -5.44 -2.97 -30.31
N SER A 441 -5.46 -3.48 -31.54
CA SER A 441 -6.50 -4.34 -32.08
C SER A 441 -6.68 -5.63 -31.28
N GLN A 442 -7.84 -6.25 -31.43
CA GLN A 442 -8.10 -7.56 -30.82
C GLN A 442 -7.19 -8.64 -31.42
N GLY A 443 -6.92 -8.59 -32.73
CA GLY A 443 -5.99 -9.51 -33.38
C GLY A 443 -4.57 -9.39 -32.82
N PHE A 444 -4.08 -8.16 -32.63
CA PHE A 444 -2.78 -7.91 -32.00
C PHE A 444 -2.72 -8.54 -30.61
N SER A 445 -3.74 -8.28 -29.77
CA SER A 445 -3.88 -8.86 -28.43
C SER A 445 -3.83 -10.39 -28.47
N TYR A 446 -4.56 -11.02 -29.39
CA TYR A 446 -4.62 -12.48 -29.48
C TYR A 446 -3.31 -13.09 -29.98
N SER A 447 -2.59 -12.43 -30.88
CA SER A 447 -1.30 -12.92 -31.36
C SER A 447 -0.27 -13.07 -30.22
N LEU A 448 -0.34 -12.22 -29.19
CA LEU A 448 0.56 -12.28 -28.03
C LEU A 448 0.20 -13.38 -27.01
N LEU A 449 -1.03 -13.89 -27.00
CA LEU A 449 -1.47 -14.94 -26.07
C LEU A 449 -0.73 -16.27 -26.26
N SER A 450 -0.13 -16.47 -27.43
CA SER A 450 0.73 -17.63 -27.70
C SER A 450 2.06 -17.58 -26.94
N LEU A 451 2.49 -16.40 -26.48
CA LEU A 451 3.76 -16.17 -25.80
C LEU A 451 3.57 -15.94 -24.30
N SER A 452 2.58 -15.12 -23.93
CA SER A 452 2.32 -14.74 -22.54
C SER A 452 0.86 -14.32 -22.34
N TRP A 453 0.38 -14.45 -21.11
CA TRP A 453 -0.93 -13.92 -20.73
C TRP A 453 -0.96 -12.39 -20.88
N ASN A 454 -2.09 -11.85 -21.31
CA ASN A 454 -2.28 -10.41 -21.39
C ASN A 454 -3.61 -9.93 -20.81
N GLU A 455 -3.57 -8.69 -20.32
CA GLU A 455 -4.70 -7.94 -19.78
C GLU A 455 -4.79 -6.58 -20.46
N ARG A 456 -5.98 -6.01 -20.54
CA ARG A 456 -6.20 -4.72 -21.18
C ARG A 456 -6.71 -3.67 -20.20
N TYR A 457 -6.01 -2.55 -20.16
CA TYR A 457 -6.40 -1.33 -19.45
C TYR A 457 -6.90 -0.31 -20.47
N ALA A 458 -8.20 -0.03 -20.48
CA ALA A 458 -8.81 0.87 -21.44
C ALA A 458 -10.06 1.55 -20.87
N GLY A 459 -10.25 2.82 -21.23
CA GLY A 459 -11.48 3.57 -20.99
C GLY A 459 -12.10 4.11 -22.29
N PRO A 460 -13.28 4.75 -22.21
CA PRO A 460 -13.91 5.40 -23.36
C PRO A 460 -13.08 6.55 -23.96
N ASP A 461 -12.13 7.10 -23.20
CA ASP A 461 -11.22 8.14 -23.63
C ASP A 461 -9.84 8.00 -22.96
N ARG A 462 -8.94 8.94 -23.26
CA ARG A 462 -7.56 8.97 -22.71
C ARG A 462 -7.51 9.17 -21.20
N PHE A 463 -8.49 9.86 -20.63
CA PHE A 463 -8.53 10.18 -19.21
C PHE A 463 -8.98 8.96 -18.41
N ALA A 464 -10.02 8.28 -18.89
CA ALA A 464 -10.47 7.03 -18.31
C ALA A 464 -9.47 5.88 -18.52
N THR A 465 -8.72 5.87 -19.63
CA THR A 465 -7.60 4.92 -19.82
C THR A 465 -6.48 5.17 -18.81
N ALA A 466 -6.13 6.45 -18.56
CA ALA A 466 -5.19 6.81 -17.51
C ALA A 466 -5.68 6.38 -16.11
N VAL A 467 -6.98 6.47 -15.83
CA VAL A 467 -7.55 5.94 -14.59
C VAL A 467 -7.43 4.41 -14.52
N ALA A 468 -7.75 3.71 -15.61
CA ALA A 468 -7.70 2.25 -15.65
C ALA A 468 -6.30 1.71 -15.40
N VAL A 469 -5.27 2.22 -16.08
CA VAL A 469 -3.88 1.73 -15.93
C VAL A 469 -3.30 2.05 -14.55
N ASN A 470 -3.79 3.11 -13.90
CA ASN A 470 -3.36 3.48 -12.55
C ASN A 470 -4.24 2.89 -11.43
N ALA A 471 -5.25 2.07 -11.74
CA ALA A 471 -6.17 1.52 -10.73
C ALA A 471 -5.46 0.58 -9.72
N ASP A 472 -4.35 -0.01 -10.12
CA ASP A 472 -3.56 -0.92 -9.29
C ASP A 472 -2.63 -0.17 -8.33
N PHE A 473 -2.55 1.17 -8.40
CA PHE A 473 -1.90 1.94 -7.33
C PHE A 473 -2.76 1.84 -6.08
N GLY A 474 -2.19 1.27 -5.01
CA GLY A 474 -2.80 1.32 -3.69
C GLY A 474 -2.95 2.78 -3.19
N PRO A 475 -3.61 2.99 -2.04
CA PRO A 475 -3.72 4.31 -1.44
C PRO A 475 -2.35 4.98 -1.28
N GLY A 476 -2.22 6.22 -1.72
CA GLY A 476 -0.98 7.00 -1.69
C GLY A 476 -1.26 8.48 -1.49
N GLU A 477 -0.34 9.18 -0.80
CA GLU A 477 -0.52 10.59 -0.43
C GLU A 477 -0.43 11.55 -1.64
N THR A 478 0.32 11.14 -2.66
CA THR A 478 0.64 11.96 -3.83
C THR A 478 0.03 11.40 -5.11
N ALA A 479 -0.54 12.28 -5.94
CA ALA A 479 -0.90 11.98 -7.33
C ALA A 479 -0.39 13.07 -8.26
N PHE A 480 0.03 12.69 -9.47
CA PHE A 480 0.42 13.64 -10.51
C PHE A 480 -0.73 13.87 -11.48
N VAL A 481 -0.86 15.12 -11.94
CA VAL A 481 -1.81 15.51 -12.98
C VAL A 481 -1.06 16.30 -14.04
N ALA A 482 -1.17 15.87 -15.29
CA ALA A 482 -0.65 16.57 -16.45
C ALA A 482 -1.76 16.81 -17.48
N SER A 483 -1.49 17.67 -18.46
CA SER A 483 -2.43 17.87 -19.57
C SER A 483 -2.56 16.58 -20.40
N GLY A 484 -3.79 16.15 -20.69
CA GLY A 484 -4.05 15.08 -21.66
C GLY A 484 -4.00 15.55 -23.11
N ARG A 485 -3.79 16.85 -23.35
CA ARG A 485 -3.75 17.47 -24.69
C ARG A 485 -2.32 17.74 -25.16
N GLY A 486 -1.41 18.02 -24.24
CA GLY A 486 0.03 18.08 -24.49
C GLY A 486 0.72 16.79 -24.04
N PHE A 487 1.95 16.56 -24.51
CA PHE A 487 2.73 15.38 -24.13
C PHE A 487 3.95 15.73 -23.27
N ALA A 488 4.60 16.88 -23.50
CA ALA A 488 5.91 17.17 -22.95
C ALA A 488 5.92 17.26 -21.41
N ASP A 489 4.97 18.00 -20.83
CA ASP A 489 4.85 18.11 -19.36
C ASP A 489 4.50 16.74 -18.72
N ALA A 490 3.67 15.94 -19.40
CA ALA A 490 3.26 14.61 -18.93
C ALA A 490 4.39 13.57 -19.02
N LEU A 491 5.30 13.66 -19.99
CA LEU A 491 6.48 12.78 -20.09
C LEU A 491 7.36 12.91 -18.86
N VAL A 492 7.73 14.15 -18.52
CA VAL A 492 8.63 14.44 -17.41
C VAL A 492 7.94 14.19 -16.06
N ALA A 493 6.63 14.47 -15.98
CA ALA A 493 5.81 14.10 -14.83
C ALA A 493 5.74 12.58 -14.66
N GLY A 494 5.65 11.81 -15.75
CA GLY A 494 5.61 10.36 -15.71
C GLY A 494 6.88 9.76 -15.13
N ALA A 495 8.05 10.30 -15.48
CA ALA A 495 9.33 9.87 -14.89
C ALA A 495 9.40 10.21 -13.38
N ALA A 496 8.97 11.42 -12.98
CA ALA A 496 8.94 11.81 -11.57
C ALA A 496 7.90 11.01 -10.76
N ALA A 497 6.72 10.77 -11.32
CA ALA A 497 5.66 9.97 -10.71
C ALA A 497 6.10 8.50 -10.54
N ALA A 498 6.74 7.93 -11.56
CA ALA A 498 7.35 6.61 -11.51
C ALA A 498 8.38 6.51 -10.36
N ARG A 499 9.29 7.48 -10.26
CA ARG A 499 10.28 7.54 -9.17
C ARG A 499 9.62 7.69 -7.79
N ALA A 500 8.52 8.45 -7.71
CA ALA A 500 7.76 8.66 -6.48
C ALA A 500 6.86 7.47 -6.09
N GLY A 501 6.73 6.45 -6.95
CA GLY A 501 5.75 5.38 -6.76
C GLY A 501 4.29 5.88 -6.78
N ALA A 502 4.02 6.95 -7.51
CA ALA A 502 2.73 7.65 -7.55
C ALA A 502 2.07 7.54 -8.94
N PRO A 503 0.73 7.57 -9.03
CA PRO A 503 0.02 7.55 -10.29
C PRO A 503 0.15 8.88 -11.05
N LEU A 504 0.11 8.81 -12.40
CA LEU A 504 -0.03 9.97 -13.28
C LEU A 504 -1.40 9.95 -13.98
N TYR A 505 -2.24 10.92 -13.64
CA TYR A 505 -3.50 11.15 -14.32
C TYR A 505 -3.40 12.28 -15.36
N LEU A 506 -4.31 12.25 -16.32
CA LEU A 506 -4.43 13.27 -17.36
C LEU A 506 -5.67 14.13 -17.10
N SER A 507 -5.60 15.42 -17.42
CA SER A 507 -6.71 16.36 -17.28
C SER A 507 -6.91 17.18 -18.55
N GLU A 508 -8.11 17.74 -18.71
CA GLU A 508 -8.32 18.84 -19.65
C GLU A 508 -7.66 20.12 -19.13
N GLN A 509 -7.52 21.12 -20.00
CA GLN A 509 -6.90 22.39 -19.65
C GLN A 509 -7.69 23.15 -18.58
N SER A 510 -9.03 23.23 -18.71
CA SER A 510 -9.87 24.08 -17.85
C SER A 510 -10.69 23.31 -16.82
N CYS A 511 -10.73 21.99 -16.91
CA CYS A 511 -11.54 21.13 -16.05
C CYS A 511 -10.87 19.77 -15.83
N VAL A 512 -11.29 19.07 -14.78
CA VAL A 512 -10.88 17.72 -14.46
C VAL A 512 -12.01 16.76 -14.79
N PRO A 513 -11.79 15.72 -15.61
CA PRO A 513 -12.77 14.67 -15.83
C PRO A 513 -13.18 14.03 -14.50
N GLU A 514 -14.48 13.78 -14.31
CA GLU A 514 -14.98 13.25 -13.04
C GLU A 514 -14.35 11.89 -12.70
N SER A 515 -14.05 11.04 -13.68
CA SER A 515 -13.32 9.78 -13.47
C SER A 515 -11.95 10.00 -12.84
N VAL A 516 -11.20 11.00 -13.30
CA VAL A 516 -9.87 11.35 -12.80
C VAL A 516 -9.95 11.94 -11.39
N ARG A 517 -10.88 12.88 -11.16
CA ARG A 517 -11.11 13.44 -9.83
C ARG A 517 -11.44 12.35 -8.82
N ARG A 518 -12.29 11.40 -9.20
CA ARG A 518 -12.62 10.24 -8.36
C ARG A 518 -11.41 9.38 -8.10
N ALA A 519 -10.61 9.06 -9.12
CA ALA A 519 -9.42 8.23 -8.96
C ALA A 519 -8.38 8.86 -8.00
N VAL A 520 -8.14 10.17 -8.09
CA VAL A 520 -7.26 10.89 -7.15
C VAL A 520 -7.79 10.77 -5.71
N LEU A 521 -9.09 10.98 -5.51
CA LEU A 521 -9.69 10.92 -4.17
C LEU A 521 -9.76 9.49 -3.63
N ASP A 522 -10.19 8.53 -4.44
CA ASP A 522 -10.30 7.13 -4.02
C ASP A 522 -8.92 6.52 -3.75
N GLY A 523 -7.88 7.00 -4.45
CA GLY A 523 -6.47 6.68 -4.18
C GLY A 523 -5.88 7.35 -2.93
N ALA A 524 -6.70 8.00 -2.09
CA ALA A 524 -6.29 8.70 -0.86
C ALA A 524 -5.28 9.84 -1.05
N ALA A 525 -5.09 10.34 -2.28
CA ALA A 525 -4.18 11.44 -2.53
C ALA A 525 -4.73 12.76 -1.97
N PHE A 526 -3.85 13.50 -1.32
CA PHE A 526 -4.12 14.84 -0.78
C PHE A 526 -3.05 15.85 -1.20
N ASP A 527 -1.90 15.40 -1.69
CA ASP A 527 -0.88 16.22 -2.37
C ASP A 527 -0.97 15.96 -3.89
N VAL A 528 -1.32 16.98 -4.66
CA VAL A 528 -1.51 16.87 -6.12
C VAL A 528 -0.45 17.67 -6.86
N VAL A 529 0.40 16.99 -7.61
CA VAL A 529 1.45 17.65 -8.40
C VAL A 529 0.90 17.98 -9.78
N LEU A 530 0.81 19.27 -10.10
CA LEU A 530 0.40 19.73 -11.42
C LEU A 530 1.65 19.96 -12.28
N ALA A 531 1.82 19.14 -13.30
CA ALA A 531 2.93 19.29 -14.24
C ALA A 531 2.52 20.17 -15.42
N GLY A 532 3.20 21.30 -15.57
CA GLY A 532 2.99 22.25 -16.66
C GLY A 532 2.41 23.59 -16.21
N GLY A 533 2.58 24.60 -17.05
CA GLY A 533 2.11 25.96 -16.81
C GLY A 533 0.58 26.09 -16.87
N THR A 534 0.07 27.28 -16.58
CA THR A 534 -1.38 27.59 -16.60
C THR A 534 -2.00 27.48 -17.99
N THR A 535 -1.19 27.52 -19.05
CA THR A 535 -1.62 27.26 -20.42
C THR A 535 -1.88 25.78 -20.69
N SER A 536 -1.24 24.86 -19.96
CA SER A 536 -1.46 23.41 -20.06
C SER A 536 -2.56 22.95 -19.11
N LEU A 537 -2.56 23.49 -17.88
CA LEU A 537 -3.51 23.20 -16.80
C LEU A 537 -3.91 24.51 -16.11
N GLY A 538 -5.08 25.05 -16.43
CA GLY A 538 -5.60 26.31 -15.90
C GLY A 538 -6.05 26.22 -14.43
N ALA A 539 -6.45 27.36 -13.88
CA ALA A 539 -6.83 27.51 -12.46
C ALA A 539 -7.94 26.55 -12.01
N GLY A 540 -8.87 26.18 -12.89
CA GLY A 540 -9.95 25.23 -12.58
C GLY A 540 -9.45 23.83 -12.20
N VAL A 541 -8.24 23.45 -12.65
CA VAL A 541 -7.61 22.17 -12.31
C VAL A 541 -6.92 22.21 -10.94
N GLU A 542 -6.50 23.39 -10.46
CA GLU A 542 -5.66 23.51 -9.26
C GLU A 542 -6.33 22.99 -7.99
N GLY A 543 -7.64 23.18 -7.83
CA GLY A 543 -8.39 22.62 -6.71
C GLY A 543 -9.05 21.27 -7.01
N LEU A 544 -8.87 20.72 -8.22
CA LEU A 544 -9.70 19.64 -8.78
C LEU A 544 -11.21 19.95 -8.70
N THR A 545 -11.59 21.24 -8.68
CA THR A 545 -12.95 21.69 -8.42
C THR A 545 -13.77 21.88 -9.69
N ALA A 546 -13.14 22.34 -10.79
CA ALA A 546 -13.82 22.48 -12.07
C ALA A 546 -14.02 21.11 -12.72
N ARG A 547 -15.26 20.66 -12.84
CA ARG A 547 -15.59 19.36 -13.44
C ARG A 547 -15.83 19.50 -14.93
N CYS A 548 -15.31 18.55 -15.71
CA CYS A 548 -15.71 18.46 -17.11
C CYS A 548 -17.18 18.01 -17.19
N GLY A 549 -17.92 18.61 -18.13
CA GLY A 549 -19.36 18.40 -18.30
C GLY A 549 -19.76 17.00 -18.71
#